data_AF-A0A183HX80-F1
#
_entry.id   AF-A0A183HX80-F1
#
_cell.length_a   1.000
_cell.length_b   1.000
_cell.length_c   1.000
_cell.angle_alpha   90.00
_cell.angle_beta   90.00
_cell.angle_gamma   90.00
#
_symmetry.space_group_name_H-M   'P 1'
#
loop_
_entity.id
_entity.type
_entity.pdbx_description
1 polymer ?
#
loop_
_entity_poly.entity_id
_entity_poly.type
_entity_poly.pdbx_seq_one_letter_code
_entity_poly.pdbx_strand_id
1 'polypeptide(L)'
;MLYKCFVLDGLHEDLNRVRVKPTTNTIEAEGRPDIEVSREAWRNHLLRNDSIFVDLFHGQLKSRLQCPKCNQISITFDPFAYLAVPFPKEKRSSTLYFWPLDPCLKPVRIVVRYNADGKISEVLDALSRLVNVNPKAVSFE
;
A
#
# COMPACT_ATOMS: atom_id res chain seq x y z
N MET A 1 13.11 8.74 11.85
CA MET A 1 13.36 7.90 10.65
C MET A 1 14.28 8.57 9.61
N LEU A 2 14.35 9.90 9.55
CA LEU A 2 15.15 10.65 8.56
C LEU A 2 16.68 10.51 8.70
N TYR A 3 17.22 10.44 9.94
CA TYR A 3 18.68 10.42 10.13
C TYR A 3 19.37 9.15 9.59
N LYS A 4 18.70 7.99 9.69
CA LYS A 4 19.25 6.69 9.27
C LYS A 4 19.42 6.62 7.75
N CYS A 5 18.49 7.21 7.00
CA CYS A 5 18.55 7.23 5.55
C CYS A 5 19.70 8.11 5.07
N PHE A 6 19.90 9.27 5.69
CA PHE A 6 20.98 10.18 5.34
C PHE A 6 22.37 9.55 5.53
N VAL A 7 22.61 8.89 6.66
CA VAL A 7 23.91 8.26 6.94
C VAL A 7 24.18 7.08 5.99
N LEU A 8 23.18 6.22 5.77
CA LEU A 8 23.34 5.08 4.87
C LEU A 8 23.55 5.52 3.42
N ASP A 9 22.83 6.54 2.97
CA ASP A 9 22.98 7.10 1.63
C ASP A 9 24.36 7.78 1.46
N GLY A 10 24.79 8.58 2.43
CA GLY A 10 26.12 9.20 2.41
C GLY A 10 27.25 8.17 2.36
N LEU A 11 27.19 7.13 3.21
CA LEU A 11 28.19 6.06 3.19
C LEU A 11 28.10 5.20 1.93
N HIS A 12 26.91 4.97 1.39
CA HIS A 12 26.72 4.28 0.12
C HIS A 12 27.43 5.03 -1.01
N GLU A 13 27.23 6.35 -1.11
CA GLU A 13 27.81 7.20 -2.15
C GLU A 13 29.34 7.33 -2.02
N ASP A 14 29.88 7.49 -0.81
CA ASP A 14 31.34 7.54 -0.59
C ASP A 14 32.04 6.24 -1.02
N LEU A 15 31.40 5.10 -0.72
CA LEU A 15 31.90 3.76 -1.08
C LEU A 15 31.41 3.27 -2.44
N ASN A 16 30.71 4.10 -3.22
CA ASN A 16 30.21 3.71 -4.52
C ASN A 16 31.38 3.50 -5.50
N ARG A 17 31.48 2.29 -6.02
CA ARG A 17 32.48 1.84 -6.99
C ARG A 17 32.21 2.49 -8.35
N VAL A 18 30.96 2.89 -8.65
CA VAL A 18 30.60 3.64 -9.85
C VAL A 18 30.91 5.13 -9.65
N ARG A 19 31.93 5.63 -10.37
CA ARG A 19 32.32 7.06 -10.32
C ARG A 19 31.59 7.94 -11.32
N VAL A 20 31.28 7.40 -12.50
CA VAL A 20 30.55 8.11 -13.56
C VAL A 20 29.23 7.38 -13.77
N LYS A 21 28.13 8.00 -13.31
CA LYS A 21 26.80 7.38 -13.35
C LYS A 21 26.17 7.58 -14.74
N PRO A 22 25.96 6.52 -15.54
CA PRO A 22 25.33 6.65 -16.86
C PRO A 22 23.85 7.02 -16.72
N THR A 23 23.31 7.69 -17.74
CA THR A 23 21.86 7.92 -17.84
C THR A 23 21.16 6.58 -18.10
N THR A 24 20.20 6.24 -17.24
CA THR A 24 19.41 5.01 -17.34
C THR A 24 17.94 5.38 -17.46
N ASN A 25 17.20 4.67 -18.29
CA ASN A 25 15.74 4.82 -18.39
C ASN A 25 15.04 3.88 -17.40
N THR A 26 13.83 4.27 -16.99
CA THR A 26 12.94 3.39 -16.22
C THR A 26 12.53 2.22 -17.09
N ILE A 27 12.65 1.00 -16.55
CA ILE A 27 12.22 -0.21 -17.24
C ILE A 27 10.77 -0.49 -16.87
N GLU A 28 9.88 -0.45 -17.86
CA GLU A 28 8.50 -0.90 -17.71
C GLU A 28 8.36 -2.37 -18.18
N ALA A 29 7.41 -3.08 -17.58
CA ALA A 29 7.22 -4.49 -17.93
C ALA A 29 6.66 -4.68 -19.35
N GLU A 30 5.76 -3.82 -19.82
CA GLU A 30 5.16 -3.87 -21.17
C GLU A 30 4.66 -5.27 -21.60
N GLY A 31 4.22 -6.10 -20.65
CA GLY A 31 3.76 -7.48 -20.91
C GLY A 31 4.87 -8.54 -20.97
N ARG A 32 6.13 -8.17 -20.78
CA ARG A 32 7.26 -9.11 -20.64
C ARG A 32 7.21 -9.86 -19.29
N PRO A 33 7.86 -11.02 -19.19
CA PRO A 33 7.92 -11.78 -17.94
C PRO A 33 8.58 -10.99 -16.80
N ASP A 34 7.96 -11.04 -15.61
CA ASP A 34 8.47 -10.34 -14.41
C ASP A 34 9.95 -10.59 -14.14
N ILE A 35 10.42 -11.83 -14.35
CA ILE A 35 11.80 -12.24 -14.06
C ILE A 35 12.83 -11.57 -14.98
N GLU A 36 12.45 -11.28 -16.23
CA GLU A 36 13.34 -10.61 -17.19
C GLU A 36 13.42 -9.12 -16.86
N VAL A 37 12.26 -8.51 -16.64
CA VAL A 37 12.12 -7.08 -16.32
C VAL A 37 12.79 -6.77 -14.98
N SER A 38 12.64 -7.64 -13.98
CA SER A 38 13.26 -7.45 -12.67
C SER A 38 14.79 -7.50 -12.73
N ARG A 39 15.35 -8.48 -13.45
CA ARG A 39 16.80 -8.59 -13.68
C ARG A 39 17.34 -7.39 -14.45
N GLU A 40 16.63 -6.94 -15.48
CA GLU A 40 17.01 -5.76 -16.25
C GLU A 40 17.02 -4.50 -15.37
N ALA A 41 15.95 -4.27 -14.61
CA ALA A 41 15.85 -3.16 -13.67
C ALA A 41 16.94 -3.21 -12.60
N TRP A 42 17.26 -4.41 -12.08
CA TRP A 42 18.33 -4.59 -11.10
C TRP A 42 19.71 -4.31 -11.72
N ARG A 43 19.95 -4.76 -12.94
CA ARG A 43 21.18 -4.44 -13.67
C ARG A 43 21.32 -2.92 -13.86
N ASN A 44 20.24 -2.23 -14.24
CA ASN A 44 20.24 -0.77 -14.37
C ASN A 44 20.52 -0.06 -13.04
N HIS A 45 20.00 -0.58 -11.92
CA HIS A 45 20.33 -0.08 -10.58
C HIS A 45 21.83 -0.22 -10.28
N LEU A 46 22.41 -1.40 -10.55
CA LEU A 46 23.83 -1.67 -10.31
C LEU A 46 24.77 -0.85 -11.21
N LEU A 47 24.33 -0.42 -12.40
CA LEU A 47 25.11 0.49 -13.26
C LEU A 47 25.39 1.85 -12.61
N ARG A 48 24.62 2.24 -11.60
CA ARG A 48 24.72 3.53 -10.91
C ARG A 48 25.10 3.39 -9.44
N ASN A 49 24.78 2.24 -8.84
CA ASN A 49 24.89 1.99 -7.41
C ASN A 49 25.59 0.64 -7.20
N ASP A 50 26.88 0.68 -6.91
CA ASP A 50 27.67 -0.52 -6.61
C ASP A 50 28.52 -0.27 -5.37
N SER A 51 28.08 -0.76 -4.21
CA SER A 51 28.84 -0.67 -2.97
C SER A 51 28.44 -1.77 -2.00
N ILE A 52 29.21 -1.93 -0.93
CA ILE A 52 28.92 -2.90 0.13
C ILE A 52 27.53 -2.71 0.74
N PHE A 53 26.97 -1.49 0.72
CA PHE A 53 25.61 -1.23 1.19
C PHE A 53 24.55 -1.79 0.24
N VAL A 54 24.81 -1.76 -1.07
CA VAL A 54 23.95 -2.40 -2.07
C VAL A 54 23.92 -3.90 -1.83
N ASP A 55 25.11 -4.48 -1.64
CA ASP A 55 25.29 -5.92 -1.42
C ASP A 55 24.57 -6.42 -0.16
N LEU A 56 24.54 -5.61 0.91
CA LEU A 56 24.02 -6.01 2.22
C LEU A 56 22.57 -5.59 2.48
N PHE A 57 22.13 -4.44 1.96
CA PHE A 57 20.86 -3.83 2.36
C PHE A 57 19.89 -3.60 1.21
N HIS A 58 20.36 -3.58 -0.04
CA HIS A 58 19.45 -3.30 -1.16
C HIS A 58 18.70 -4.57 -1.58
N GLY A 59 17.39 -4.44 -1.73
CA GLY A 59 16.52 -5.41 -2.38
C GLY A 59 15.72 -4.75 -3.49
N GLN A 60 14.78 -5.50 -4.08
CA GLN A 60 13.91 -5.01 -5.15
C GLN A 60 12.43 -5.29 -4.85
N LEU A 61 11.58 -4.28 -5.04
CA LEU A 61 10.12 -4.38 -4.90
C LEU A 61 9.47 -4.44 -6.28
N LYS A 62 8.43 -5.28 -6.41
CA LYS A 62 7.54 -5.24 -7.57
C LYS A 62 6.36 -4.32 -7.26
N SER A 63 6.30 -3.18 -7.95
CA SER A 63 5.20 -2.22 -7.85
C SER A 63 4.20 -2.48 -8.97
N ARG A 64 2.91 -2.59 -8.66
CA ARG A 64 1.83 -2.70 -9.65
C ARG A 64 0.82 -1.59 -9.43
N LEU A 65 0.76 -0.65 -10.35
CA LEU A 65 -0.21 0.44 -10.35
C LEU A 65 -1.27 0.18 -11.40
N GLN A 66 -2.52 0.44 -11.06
CA GLN A 66 -3.64 0.33 -11.98
C GLN A 66 -4.43 1.63 -11.96
N CYS A 67 -4.49 2.30 -13.11
CA CYS A 67 -5.25 3.54 -13.23
C CYS A 67 -6.76 3.23 -13.12
N PRO A 68 -7.51 3.82 -12.17
CA PRO A 68 -8.93 3.54 -12.01
C PRO A 68 -9.81 4.11 -13.13
N LYS A 69 -9.26 5.01 -13.98
CA LYS A 69 -9.99 5.66 -15.09
C LYS A 69 -9.85 4.92 -16.41
N CYS A 70 -8.61 4.60 -16.80
CA CYS A 70 -8.31 3.96 -18.09
C CYS A 70 -7.94 2.47 -17.98
N ASN A 71 -7.91 1.92 -16.75
CA ASN A 71 -7.55 0.53 -16.46
C ASN A 71 -6.14 0.10 -16.90
N GLN A 72 -5.28 1.05 -17.32
CA GLN A 72 -3.89 0.78 -17.65
C GLN A 72 -3.14 0.28 -16.43
N ILE A 73 -2.37 -0.78 -16.62
CA ILE A 73 -1.52 -1.38 -15.58
C ILE A 73 -0.07 -1.00 -15.90
N SER A 74 0.60 -0.41 -14.91
CA SER A 74 2.04 -0.17 -14.94
C SER A 74 2.70 -1.06 -13.88
N ILE A 75 3.74 -1.78 -14.28
CA ILE A 75 4.54 -2.63 -13.41
C ILE A 75 5.99 -2.15 -13.50
N THR A 76 6.56 -1.83 -12.34
CA THR A 76 7.95 -1.42 -12.17
C THR A 76 8.64 -2.27 -11.10
N PHE A 77 9.97 -2.31 -11.18
CA PHE A 77 10.80 -3.04 -10.22
C PHE A 77 11.81 -2.08 -9.57
N ASP A 78 11.48 -1.63 -8.36
CA ASP A 78 12.13 -0.50 -7.71
C ASP A 78 13.11 -0.99 -6.63
N PRO A 79 14.36 -0.50 -6.60
CA PRO A 79 15.30 -0.83 -5.54
C PRO A 79 14.89 -0.20 -4.20
N PHE A 80 15.14 -0.88 -3.09
CA PHE A 80 14.90 -0.36 -1.74
C PHE A 80 16.05 -0.74 -0.79
N ALA A 81 16.34 0.12 0.20
CA ALA A 81 17.31 -0.16 1.26
C ALA A 81 16.67 -0.47 2.63
N TYR A 82 15.37 -0.18 2.77
CA TYR A 82 14.57 -0.45 3.97
C TYR A 82 13.09 -0.54 3.61
N LEU A 83 12.31 -1.23 4.44
CA LEU A 83 10.86 -1.33 4.29
C LEU A 83 10.16 -0.62 5.45
N ALA A 84 9.27 0.31 5.11
CA ALA A 84 8.34 0.86 6.07
C ALA A 84 7.17 -0.13 6.22
N VAL A 85 7.09 -0.78 7.38
CA VAL A 85 5.97 -1.67 7.69
C VAL A 85 4.88 -0.84 8.38
N PRO A 86 3.67 -0.76 7.81
CA PRO A 86 2.59 -0.05 8.46
C PRO A 86 2.16 -0.78 9.73
N PHE A 87 1.90 -0.03 10.80
CA PHE A 87 1.26 -0.60 11.97
C PHE A 87 -0.19 -0.97 11.67
N PRO A 88 -0.73 -2.02 12.30
CA PRO A 88 -2.16 -2.30 12.24
C PRO A 88 -2.95 -1.06 12.67
N LYS A 89 -3.93 -0.66 11.85
CA LYS A 89 -4.82 0.44 12.21
C LYS A 89 -5.62 0.07 13.45
N GLU A 90 -5.76 1.01 14.38
CA GLU A 90 -6.66 0.83 15.53
C GLU A 90 -8.10 0.63 15.04
N LYS A 91 -8.69 -0.49 15.43
CA LYS A 91 -10.10 -0.75 15.23
C LYS A 91 -10.86 -0.32 16.47
N ARG A 92 -11.88 0.51 16.27
CA ARG A 92 -12.85 0.84 17.31
C ARG A 92 -14.09 -0.02 17.15
N SER A 93 -14.79 -0.21 18.26
CA SER A 93 -16.08 -0.89 18.27
C SER A 93 -17.12 0.00 18.93
N SER A 94 -18.26 0.17 18.26
CA SER A 94 -19.42 0.86 18.81
C SER A 94 -20.62 -0.06 18.77
N THR A 95 -21.43 0.01 19.82
CA THR A 95 -22.72 -0.68 19.90
C THR A 95 -23.77 0.23 19.29
N LEU A 96 -24.49 -0.28 18.30
CA LEU A 96 -25.59 0.39 17.62
C LEU A 96 -26.85 -0.44 17.81
N TYR A 97 -27.99 0.24 17.94
CA TYR A 97 -29.30 -0.40 17.97
C TYR A 97 -29.96 -0.19 16.62
N PHE A 98 -30.23 -1.28 15.91
CA PHE A 98 -31.01 -1.24 14.70
C PHE A 98 -32.48 -1.44 15.05
N TRP A 99 -33.33 -0.49 14.68
CA TRP A 99 -34.78 -0.57 14.85
C TRP A 99 -35.41 -0.95 13.51
N PRO A 100 -35.94 -2.18 13.35
CA PRO A 100 -36.64 -2.55 12.13
C PRO A 100 -37.89 -1.67 11.93
N LEU A 101 -38.25 -1.40 10.68
CA LEU A 101 -39.50 -0.70 10.34
C LEU A 101 -40.74 -1.55 10.63
N ASP A 102 -40.60 -2.89 10.64
CA ASP A 102 -41.67 -3.81 11.01
C ASP A 102 -41.95 -3.72 12.53
N PRO A 103 -43.15 -3.25 12.95
CA PRO A 103 -43.48 -3.08 14.36
C PRO A 103 -43.51 -4.39 15.17
N CYS A 104 -43.60 -5.53 14.50
CA CYS A 104 -43.58 -6.85 15.15
C CYS A 104 -42.16 -7.32 15.49
N LEU A 105 -41.12 -6.69 14.93
CA LEU A 105 -39.72 -7.06 15.16
C LEU A 105 -39.11 -6.25 16.30
N LYS A 106 -38.28 -6.94 17.10
CA LYS A 106 -37.56 -6.30 18.21
C LYS A 106 -36.29 -5.60 17.72
N PRO A 107 -35.84 -4.54 18.41
CA PRO A 107 -34.56 -3.89 18.12
C PRO A 107 -33.40 -4.88 18.24
N VAL A 108 -32.46 -4.78 17.30
CA VAL A 108 -31.28 -5.64 17.26
C VAL A 108 -30.06 -4.86 17.71
N ARG A 109 -29.35 -5.37 18.71
CA ARG A 109 -28.07 -4.82 19.17
C ARG A 109 -26.95 -5.32 18.28
N ILE A 110 -26.24 -4.41 17.61
CA ILE A 110 -25.18 -4.72 16.66
C ILE A 110 -23.88 -4.05 17.12
N VAL A 111 -22.79 -4.81 17.13
CA VAL A 111 -21.45 -4.27 17.39
C VAL A 111 -20.73 -4.10 16.07
N VAL A 112 -20.48 -2.86 15.68
CA VAL A 112 -19.77 -2.55 14.43
C VAL A 112 -18.32 -2.25 14.74
N ARG A 113 -17.42 -2.91 14.02
CA ARG A 113 -15.98 -2.66 14.07
C ARG A 113 -15.57 -1.83 12.87
N TYR A 114 -14.89 -0.72 13.10
CA TYR A 114 -14.48 0.22 12.05
C TYR A 114 -13.08 0.78 12.35
N ASN A 115 -12.43 1.29 11.31
CA ASN A 115 -11.13 1.95 11.45
C ASN A 115 -11.36 3.32 12.13
N ALA A 116 -10.54 3.70 13.11
CA ALA A 116 -10.71 4.97 13.82
C ALA A 116 -10.66 6.20 12.90
N ASP A 117 -9.94 6.10 11.79
CA ASP A 117 -9.77 7.09 10.71
C ASP A 117 -10.70 6.86 9.50
N GLY A 118 -11.62 5.89 9.59
CA GLY A 118 -12.55 5.53 8.52
C GLY A 118 -13.70 6.52 8.36
N LYS A 119 -14.37 6.47 7.20
CA LYS A 119 -15.57 7.29 6.93
C LYS A 119 -16.83 6.66 7.54
N ILE A 120 -17.82 7.48 7.90
CA ILE A 120 -19.16 7.01 8.33
C ILE A 120 -19.83 6.09 7.29
N SER A 121 -19.55 6.31 6.00
CA SER A 121 -20.05 5.43 4.92
C SER A 121 -19.60 3.97 5.11
N GLU A 122 -18.39 3.73 5.61
CA GLU A 122 -17.90 2.37 5.87
C GLU A 122 -18.68 1.69 7.00
N VAL A 123 -19.07 2.47 8.02
CA VAL A 123 -19.91 1.99 9.13
C VAL A 123 -21.31 1.65 8.62
N LEU A 124 -21.89 2.51 7.78
CA LEU A 124 -23.18 2.29 7.13
C LEU A 124 -23.18 1.06 6.22
N ASP A 125 -22.13 0.88 5.42
CA ASP A 125 -21.98 -0.29 4.56
C ASP A 125 -21.77 -1.58 5.37
N ALA A 126 -21.11 -1.50 6.53
CA ALA A 126 -20.98 -2.63 7.45
C ALA A 126 -22.32 -2.98 8.11
N LEU A 127 -23.07 -1.98 8.59
CA LEU A 127 -24.42 -2.16 9.14
C LEU A 127 -25.37 -2.76 8.11
N SER A 128 -25.43 -2.16 6.92
CA SER A 128 -26.28 -2.59 5.82
C SER A 128 -26.09 -4.07 5.49
N ARG A 129 -24.85 -4.55 5.45
CA ARG A 129 -24.52 -5.97 5.25
C ARG A 129 -24.96 -6.86 6.40
N LEU A 130 -24.90 -6.38 7.64
CA LEU A 130 -25.30 -7.15 8.82
C LEU A 130 -26.82 -7.28 8.96
N VAL A 131 -27.58 -6.27 8.56
CA VAL A 131 -29.05 -6.26 8.66
C VAL A 131 -29.78 -6.56 7.34
N ASN A 132 -29.04 -6.68 6.23
CA ASN A 132 -29.56 -6.85 4.88
C ASN A 132 -30.56 -5.75 4.45
N VAL A 133 -30.27 -4.50 4.83
CA VAL A 133 -31.09 -3.31 4.49
C VAL A 133 -30.23 -2.31 3.73
N ASN A 134 -30.79 -1.63 2.73
CA ASN A 134 -30.07 -0.66 1.91
C ASN A 134 -29.46 0.47 2.77
N PRO A 135 -28.19 0.88 2.58
CA PRO A 135 -27.56 1.94 3.38
C PRO A 135 -28.33 3.27 3.37
N LYS A 136 -29.05 3.58 2.27
CA LYS A 136 -29.85 4.81 2.15
C LYS A 136 -31.14 4.78 2.97
N ALA A 137 -31.58 3.60 3.41
CA ALA A 137 -32.74 3.42 4.27
C ALA A 137 -32.37 3.39 5.76
N VAL A 138 -31.08 3.53 6.09
CA VAL A 138 -30.58 3.60 7.47
C VAL A 138 -30.50 5.07 7.87
N SER A 139 -31.44 5.53 8.69
CA SER A 139 -31.42 6.86 9.31
C SER A 139 -30.78 6.78 10.70
N PHE A 140 -29.99 7.80 11.05
CA PHE A 140 -29.52 8.02 12.42
C PHE A 140 -30.42 9.07 13.07
N GLU A 141 -31.01 8.73 14.22
CA GLU A 141 -31.62 9.67 15.17
C GLU A 141 -30.71 9.87 16.37
#